data_AF-A0A2T6GT11-F1
#
_entry.id   AF-A0A2T6GT11-F1
#
_cell.length_a   1.000
_cell.length_b   1.000
_cell.length_c   1.000
_cell.angle_alpha   90.00
_cell.angle_beta   90.00
_cell.angle_gamma   90.00
#
_symmetry.space_group_name_H-M   'P 1'
#
loop_
_entity.id
_entity.type
_entity.pdbx_description
1 polymer ?
#
loop_
_entity_poly.entity_id
_entity_poly.type
_entity_poly.pdbx_seq_one_letter_code
_entity_poly.pdbx_strand_id
1 'polypeptide(L)'
;MTFMSTPNTDRFHIFGVCPANDYCLFVDYVLDDIKDHENRLLQRIQDTPDPALRLWRETRPLQGTDIFEIECLNDREAAQEAVQFWRAYFHSLGETIIEAEHLCDHLE
;
A
#
# COMPACT_ATOMS: atom_id res chain seq x y z
N MET A 1 39.41 -2.22 5.41
CA MET A 1 38.32 -2.36 4.43
C MET A 1 37.12 -1.64 4.99
N THR A 2 36.86 -0.44 4.49
CA THR A 2 35.69 0.34 4.87
C THR A 2 34.50 -0.27 4.14
N PHE A 3 33.56 -0.86 4.89
CA PHE A 3 32.25 -1.17 4.34
C PHE A 3 31.63 0.15 3.93
N MET A 4 31.58 0.41 2.62
CA MET A 4 30.74 1.48 2.09
C MET A 4 29.31 1.02 2.31
N SER A 5 28.68 1.54 3.37
CA SER A 5 27.23 1.52 3.49
C SER A 5 26.70 2.17 2.20
N THR A 6 26.06 1.37 1.35
CA THR A 6 25.30 1.87 0.22
C THR A 6 24.37 2.98 0.73
N PRO A 7 24.22 4.11 0.03
CA PRO A 7 23.23 5.10 0.43
C PRO A 7 21.89 4.38 0.50
N ASN A 8 21.23 4.39 1.66
CA ASN A 8 19.82 4.03 1.76
C ASN A 8 19.10 4.92 0.76
N THR A 9 18.82 4.37 -0.41
CA THR A 9 18.01 5.05 -1.41
C THR A 9 16.62 4.72 -0.96
N ASP A 10 15.89 5.70 -0.44
CA ASP A 10 14.51 5.51 0.00
C ASP A 10 13.71 4.91 -1.18
N ARG A 11 13.24 3.67 -1.02
CA ARG A 11 12.45 2.96 -2.04
C ARG A 11 11.01 2.92 -1.59
N PHE A 12 10.16 3.56 -2.38
CA PHE A 12 8.71 3.55 -2.20
C PHE A 12 8.13 2.43 -3.06
N HIS A 13 7.56 1.44 -2.39
CA HIS A 13 6.89 0.32 -3.03
C HIS A 13 5.40 0.58 -3.05
N ILE A 14 4.83 0.66 -4.26
CA ILE A 14 3.40 0.80 -4.48
C ILE A 14 2.79 -0.60 -4.45
N PHE A 15 1.76 -0.79 -3.65
CA PHE A 15 1.10 -2.07 -3.45
C PHE A 15 -0.41 -1.96 -3.62
N GLY A 16 -1.00 -3.07 -4.03
CA GLY A 16 -2.44 -3.29 -4.01
C GLY A 16 -2.81 -4.32 -2.93
N VAL A 17 -3.97 -4.14 -2.31
CA VAL A 17 -4.58 -5.14 -1.42
C VAL A 17 -5.97 -5.45 -1.94
N CYS A 18 -6.16 -6.68 -2.39
CA CYS A 18 -7.39 -7.16 -3.00
C CYS A 18 -7.79 -8.52 -2.42
N PRO A 19 -8.75 -8.55 -1.47
CA PRO A 19 -9.32 -9.78 -0.95
C PRO A 19 -10.07 -10.54 -2.04
N ALA A 20 -9.85 -11.85 -2.11
CA ALA A 20 -10.53 -12.70 -3.08
C ALA A 20 -12.07 -12.56 -2.99
N ASN A 21 -12.70 -12.19 -4.12
CA ASN A 21 -14.15 -12.03 -4.33
C ASN A 21 -14.83 -10.74 -3.84
N ASP A 22 -14.10 -9.72 -3.40
CA ASP A 22 -14.73 -8.48 -2.90
C ASP A 22 -14.76 -7.32 -3.91
N TYR A 23 -14.10 -7.45 -5.07
CA TYR A 23 -13.95 -6.39 -6.11
C TYR A 23 -13.54 -5.02 -5.52
N CYS A 24 -12.95 -5.04 -4.33
CA CYS A 24 -12.51 -3.87 -3.59
C CYS A 24 -10.99 -3.90 -3.55
N LEU A 25 -10.39 -2.80 -3.97
CA LEU A 25 -8.95 -2.65 -4.08
C LEU A 25 -8.50 -1.43 -3.28
N PHE A 26 -7.58 -1.66 -2.35
CA PHE A 26 -6.82 -0.59 -1.73
C PHE A 26 -5.46 -0.47 -2.43
N VAL A 27 -5.09 0.72 -2.86
CA VAL A 27 -3.77 1.02 -3.44
C VAL A 27 -3.10 2.12 -2.65
N ASP A 28 -1.88 1.88 -2.22
CA ASP A 28 -1.06 2.83 -1.50
C ASP A 28 0.45 2.50 -1.64
N TYR A 29 1.31 3.26 -0.99
CA TYR A 29 2.76 3.06 -1.00
C TYR A 29 3.34 2.87 0.40
N VAL A 30 4.47 2.18 0.49
CA VAL A 30 5.29 2.08 1.72
C VAL A 30 6.76 2.30 1.43
N LEU A 31 7.47 2.84 2.42
CA LEU A 31 8.93 2.87 2.45
C LEU A 31 9.46 1.51 2.95
N ASP A 32 10.45 0.95 2.23
CA ASP A 32 11.10 -0.37 2.43
C ASP A 32 10.34 -1.61 1.89
N ASP A 33 11.08 -2.72 1.74
CA ASP A 33 10.70 -3.95 1.04
C ASP A 33 9.43 -4.60 1.63
N ILE A 34 8.38 -4.71 0.81
CA ILE A 34 7.08 -5.29 1.17
C ILE A 34 7.20 -6.75 1.63
N LYS A 35 8.15 -7.53 1.09
CA LYS A 35 8.19 -8.99 1.31
C LYS A 35 8.52 -9.37 2.75
N ASP A 36 9.39 -8.61 3.40
CA ASP A 36 9.68 -8.79 4.83
C ASP A 36 8.63 -8.13 5.73
N HIS A 37 7.65 -7.43 5.14
CA HIS A 37 6.76 -6.52 5.83
C HIS A 37 5.26 -6.73 5.55
N GLU A 38 4.84 -7.77 4.82
CA GLU A 38 3.42 -8.05 4.54
C GLU A 38 2.58 -8.07 5.83
N ASN A 39 3.02 -8.80 6.86
CA ASN A 39 2.32 -8.84 8.16
C ASN A 39 2.30 -7.48 8.86
N ARG A 40 3.37 -6.69 8.74
CA ARG A 40 3.46 -5.34 9.31
C ARG A 40 2.56 -4.37 8.56
N LEU A 41 2.43 -4.53 7.24
CA LEU A 41 1.54 -3.76 6.40
C LEU A 41 0.07 -4.06 6.72
N LEU A 42 -0.28 -5.34 6.87
CA LEU A 42 -1.60 -5.74 7.34
C LEU A 42 -1.91 -5.17 8.71
N GLN A 43 -0.96 -5.21 9.66
CA GLN A 43 -1.11 -4.58 10.96
C GLN A 43 -1.35 -3.07 10.84
N ARG A 44 -0.59 -2.36 10.00
CA ARG A 44 -0.83 -0.92 9.75
C ARG A 44 -2.21 -0.65 9.17
N ILE A 45 -2.66 -1.46 8.21
CA ILE A 45 -4.01 -1.38 7.68
C ILE A 45 -5.02 -1.68 8.80
N GLN A 46 -4.74 -2.58 9.74
CA GLN A 46 -5.60 -2.90 10.90
C GLN A 46 -5.59 -1.85 12.01
N ASP A 47 -4.54 -1.06 12.13
CA ASP A 47 -4.38 -0.05 13.19
C ASP A 47 -4.79 1.35 12.73
N THR A 48 -4.91 1.59 11.41
CA THR A 48 -5.27 2.92 10.89
C THR A 48 -6.66 3.37 11.38
N PRO A 49 -6.81 4.63 11.82
CA PRO A 49 -8.09 5.21 12.21
C PRO A 49 -8.98 5.56 11.01
N ASP A 50 -8.47 5.44 9.78
CA ASP A 50 -9.20 5.80 8.56
C ASP A 50 -10.57 5.08 8.51
N PRO A 51 -11.68 5.83 8.36
CA PRO A 51 -13.02 5.27 8.42
C PRO A 51 -13.34 4.36 7.23
N ALA A 52 -12.77 4.61 6.04
CA ALA A 52 -12.98 3.77 4.87
C ALA A 52 -12.29 2.42 5.05
N LEU A 53 -11.03 2.43 5.51
CA LEU A 53 -10.33 1.19 5.86
C LEU A 53 -11.01 0.48 7.03
N ARG A 54 -11.56 1.20 8.02
CA ARG A 54 -12.32 0.59 9.12
C ARG A 54 -13.53 -0.18 8.63
N LEU A 55 -14.38 0.46 7.83
CA LEU A 55 -15.56 -0.19 7.27
C LEU A 55 -15.19 -1.41 6.43
N TRP A 56 -14.13 -1.28 5.62
CA TRP A 56 -13.65 -2.37 4.78
C TRP A 56 -13.10 -3.56 5.58
N ARG A 57 -12.40 -3.33 6.69
CA ARG A 57 -11.90 -4.41 7.56
C ARG A 57 -13.00 -5.18 8.27
N GLU A 58 -14.13 -4.53 8.56
CA GLU A 58 -15.26 -5.16 9.24
C GLU A 58 -15.97 -6.21 8.35
N THR A 59 -15.81 -6.14 7.02
CA THR A 59 -16.42 -7.11 6.10
C THR A 59 -15.62 -8.41 6.03
N ARG A 60 -14.28 -8.37 6.15
CA ARG A 60 -13.43 -9.57 6.10
C ARG A 60 -12.01 -9.37 6.66
N PRO A 61 -11.42 -10.38 7.32
CA PRO A 61 -10.01 -10.34 7.68
C PRO A 61 -9.11 -10.45 6.44
N LEU A 62 -8.18 -9.50 6.31
CA LEU A 62 -7.14 -9.46 5.27
C LEU A 62 -6.05 -10.50 5.55
N GLN A 63 -5.53 -11.13 4.49
CA GLN A 63 -4.45 -12.11 4.52
C GLN A 63 -3.23 -11.61 3.73
N GLY A 64 -2.04 -12.13 4.04
CA GLY A 64 -0.80 -11.73 3.33
C GLY A 64 -0.87 -11.97 1.83
N THR A 65 -1.58 -13.02 1.43
CA THR A 65 -1.83 -13.38 0.02
C THR A 65 -2.72 -12.39 -0.73
N ASP A 66 -3.39 -11.47 -0.04
CA ASP A 66 -4.20 -10.43 -0.66
C ASP A 66 -3.35 -9.22 -1.10
N ILE A 67 -2.08 -9.15 -0.68
CA ILE A 67 -1.14 -8.07 -1.01
C ILE A 67 -0.34 -8.44 -2.25
N PHE A 68 -0.18 -7.48 -3.15
CA PHE A 68 0.73 -7.59 -4.29
C PHE A 68 1.46 -6.25 -4.53
N GLU A 69 2.72 -6.33 -4.95
CA GLU A 69 3.49 -5.17 -5.38
C GLU A 69 3.15 -4.81 -6.84
N ILE A 70 2.94 -3.52 -7.10
CA ILE A 70 2.63 -2.99 -8.41
C ILE A 70 3.91 -2.45 -9.07
N GLU A 71 4.59 -1.54 -8.38
CA GLU A 71 5.85 -0.96 -8.85
C GLU A 71 6.69 -0.38 -7.69
N CYS A 72 7.94 -0.02 -7.97
CA CYS A 72 8.89 0.52 -7.00
C CYS A 72 9.57 1.78 -7.56
N LEU A 73 9.51 2.86 -6.79
CA LEU A 73 10.02 4.19 -7.14
C LEU A 73 10.98 4.69 -6.07
N ASN A 74 11.88 5.61 -6.43
CA ASN A 74 12.88 6.16 -5.51
C ASN A 74 12.55 7.59 -5.04
N ASP A 75 11.32 8.04 -5.25
CA ASP A 75 10.87 9.40 -4.95
C ASP A 75 9.43 9.39 -4.42
N ARG A 76 9.17 10.21 -3.39
CA ARG A 76 7.87 10.26 -2.70
C ARG A 76 6.80 10.92 -3.57
N GLU A 77 7.12 12.00 -4.27
CA GLU A 77 6.18 12.70 -5.14
C GLU A 77 5.74 11.78 -6.27
N ALA A 78 6.70 11.09 -6.90
CA ALA A 78 6.42 10.06 -7.90
C ALA A 78 5.57 8.91 -7.34
N ALA A 79 5.80 8.47 -6.09
CA ALA A 79 4.97 7.43 -5.45
C ALA A 79 3.53 7.89 -5.21
N GLN A 80 3.33 9.15 -4.80
CA GLN A 80 1.99 9.72 -4.63
C GLN A 80 1.25 9.82 -5.98
N GLU A 81 1.94 10.30 -7.03
CA GLU A 81 1.39 10.34 -8.40
C GLU A 81 1.05 8.93 -8.91
N ALA A 82 1.92 7.96 -8.67
CA ALA A 82 1.70 6.56 -9.02
C ALA A 82 0.46 5.98 -8.33
N VAL A 83 0.28 6.22 -7.03
CA VAL A 83 -0.93 5.77 -6.31
C VAL A 83 -2.18 6.37 -6.94
N GLN A 84 -2.18 7.67 -7.25
CA GLN A 84 -3.33 8.30 -7.92
C GLN A 84 -3.61 7.68 -9.29
N PHE A 85 -2.55 7.44 -10.07
CA PHE A 85 -2.65 6.78 -11.37
C PHE A 85 -3.24 5.38 -11.26
N TRP A 86 -2.72 4.54 -10.38
CA TRP A 86 -3.18 3.16 -10.22
C TRP A 86 -4.60 3.08 -9.69
N ARG A 87 -4.97 3.95 -8.73
CA ARG A 87 -6.36 4.09 -8.28
C ARG A 87 -7.29 4.39 -9.47
N ALA A 88 -6.96 5.39 -10.29
CA ALA A 88 -7.76 5.73 -11.46
C ALA A 88 -7.80 4.60 -12.50
N TYR A 89 -6.68 3.92 -12.73
CA TYR A 89 -6.57 2.81 -13.65
C TYR A 89 -7.47 1.64 -13.25
N PHE A 90 -7.36 1.14 -12.01
CA PHE A 90 -8.19 0.03 -11.54
C PHE A 90 -9.67 0.40 -11.42
N HIS A 91 -9.98 1.65 -11.03
CA HIS A 91 -11.35 2.16 -11.07
C HIS A 91 -11.92 2.11 -12.51
N SER A 92 -11.12 2.47 -13.52
CA SER A 92 -11.55 2.38 -14.92
C SER A 92 -11.78 0.94 -15.42
N LEU A 93 -11.16 -0.05 -14.76
CA LEU A 93 -11.38 -1.47 -15.01
C LEU A 93 -12.62 -2.04 -14.29
N GLY A 94 -13.27 -1.24 -13.45
CA GLY A 94 -14.47 -1.63 -12.71
C GLY A 94 -14.22 -2.10 -11.28
N GLU A 95 -12.99 -1.98 -10.76
CA GLU A 95 -12.70 -2.24 -9.35
C GLU A 95 -13.25 -1.10 -8.47
N THR A 96 -13.73 -1.44 -7.28
CA THR A 96 -14.12 -0.47 -6.26
C THR A 96 -12.88 -0.05 -5.48
N ILE A 97 -12.43 1.19 -5.69
CA ILE A 97 -11.24 1.70 -5.01
C ILE A 97 -11.59 2.19 -3.62
N ILE A 98 -10.79 1.79 -2.64
CA ILE A 98 -10.89 2.28 -1.28
C ILE A 98 -10.13 3.60 -1.18
N GLU A 99 -10.89 4.70 -1.12
CA GLU A 99 -10.35 6.04 -0.92
C GLU A 99 -10.01 6.25 0.55
N ALA A 100 -8.77 5.91 0.90
CA ALA A 100 -8.20 6.16 2.21
C ALA A 100 -6.96 7.05 2.10
N GLU A 101 -6.65 7.73 3.20
CA GLU A 101 -5.41 8.49 3.35
C GLU A 101 -4.19 7.58 3.27
N HIS A 102 -3.04 8.15 2.88
CA HIS A 102 -1.81 7.38 2.79
C HIS A 102 -1.39 6.89 4.19
N LEU A 103 -1.13 5.59 4.32
CA LEU A 103 -0.68 4.98 5.56
C LEU A 103 0.65 5.59 6.04
N CYS A 104 1.49 6.04 5.10
CA CYS A 104 2.75 6.70 5.41
C CYS A 104 2.60 8.11 6.00
N ASP A 105 1.47 8.79 5.83
CA ASP A 105 1.29 10.16 6.32
C ASP A 105 0.96 10.21 7.83
N HIS A 106 0.64 9.05 8.44
CA HIS A 106 0.32 8.92 9.87
C HIS A 106 1.53 8.51 10.73
N LEU A 107 2.75 8.57 10.18
CA LEU A 107 3.99 8.11 10.83
C LEU A 107 4.78 9.22 11.56
N GLU A 108 4.16 10.35 11.91
CA GLU A 108 4.78 11.40 12.74
C GLU A 108 4.70 11.12 14.25
#